data_AF-A0A1Q3T5I2-F1
#
_entry.id   AF-A0A1Q3T5I2-F1
#
_cell.length_a   1.000
_cell.length_b   1.000
_cell.length_c   1.000
_cell.angle_alpha   90.00
_cell.angle_beta   90.00
_cell.angle_gamma   90.00
#
_symmetry.space_group_name_H-M   'P 1'
#
loop_
_entity.id
_entity.type
_entity.pdbx_description
1 polymer ?
#
loop_
_entity_poly.entity_id
_entity_poly.type
_entity_poly.pdbx_seq_one_letter_code
_entity_poly.pdbx_strand_id
1 'polypeptide(L)'
;MCLALAACGDSTPTTAINTTPPVVGTAPVTPFSPRVFSVVTADAATSVTNETTLTPGTDAQTPKLATDTPAAPGIGNNWLQGVPCKAPCWENITPGKTTPEEAQTLLKNNSSFGRFEINDPQIANKPVLINLFEANNITSLGFLTYHNEPKPAVVEIIKPLVQPYLLKDAISIYGVPSHIIVMEKTNKMGHGTGEYKTYFVYLNQGLILTNNYSENTNLNSESQFNEVYFFIPGQKGLDILDTQDDMIGKNLVNWEGFKDIKYYCRFPTETGTKNCN
;
A
#
# COMPACT_ATOMS: atom_id res chain seq x y z
N MET A 1 9.37 5.73 -15.40
CA MET A 1 9.20 7.03 -14.73
C MET A 1 7.76 7.47 -14.98
N CYS A 2 6.87 7.35 -14.00
CA CYS A 2 5.47 7.75 -14.14
C CYS A 2 5.40 9.29 -14.03
N LEU A 3 4.90 9.98 -15.06
CA LEU A 3 4.70 11.44 -15.05
C LEU A 3 3.27 11.78 -14.60
N ALA A 4 3.15 12.73 -13.66
CA ALA A 4 1.98 13.46 -13.15
C ALA A 4 0.59 12.75 -13.05
N LEU A 5 0.03 12.80 -11.83
CA LEU A 5 -1.20 12.14 -11.37
C LEU A 5 -2.48 12.80 -11.92
N ALA A 6 -3.15 12.15 -12.87
CA ALA A 6 -4.55 12.44 -13.19
C ALA A 6 -5.49 11.86 -12.11
N ALA A 7 -6.53 12.59 -11.72
CA ALA A 7 -7.57 12.10 -10.81
C ALA A 7 -8.32 10.90 -11.41
N CYS A 8 -8.90 10.05 -10.56
CA CYS A 8 -9.81 9.01 -11.04
C CYS A 8 -11.11 9.66 -11.54
N GLY A 9 -11.45 9.40 -12.80
CA GLY A 9 -12.78 9.74 -13.32
C GLY A 9 -12.94 11.04 -14.11
N ASP A 10 -11.87 11.83 -14.35
CA ASP A 10 -11.96 12.93 -15.33
C ASP A 10 -11.92 12.40 -16.76
N SER A 11 -12.97 11.69 -17.15
CA SER A 11 -13.36 11.53 -18.56
C SER A 11 -14.38 12.62 -18.91
N THR A 12 -14.07 13.87 -18.61
CA THR A 12 -14.78 14.98 -19.28
C THR A 12 -14.20 15.09 -20.69
N PRO A 13 -15.04 15.07 -21.75
CA PRO A 13 -14.56 15.24 -23.12
C PRO A 13 -13.97 16.65 -23.23
N THR A 14 -12.64 16.74 -23.20
CA THR A 14 -11.93 18.00 -23.40
C THR A 14 -12.23 18.44 -24.83
N THR A 15 -13.03 19.49 -24.98
CA THR A 15 -13.21 20.14 -26.28
C THR A 15 -11.87 20.76 -26.64
N ALA A 16 -11.19 20.22 -27.65
CA ALA A 16 -9.89 20.68 -28.09
C ALA A 16 -10.01 22.12 -28.62
N ILE A 17 -9.59 23.10 -27.82
CA ILE A 17 -9.35 24.46 -28.31
C ILE A 17 -8.00 24.40 -29.03
N ASN A 18 -8.06 24.35 -30.36
CA ASN A 18 -6.91 24.39 -31.25
C ASN A 18 -6.20 25.75 -31.11
N THR A 19 -5.23 25.83 -30.20
CA THR A 19 -4.31 26.96 -30.11
C THR A 19 -2.95 26.50 -30.61
N THR A 20 -2.55 27.08 -31.73
CA THR A 20 -1.24 26.86 -32.36
C THR A 20 -0.15 27.40 -31.44
N PRO A 21 0.83 26.59 -30.99
CA PRO A 21 1.93 27.08 -30.17
C PRO A 21 2.92 27.90 -31.02
N PRO A 22 3.54 28.95 -30.45
CA PRO A 22 4.62 29.68 -31.10
C PRO A 22 5.89 28.81 -31.18
N VAL A 23 6.60 28.94 -32.29
CA VAL A 23 7.86 28.27 -32.60
C VAL A 23 8.95 28.70 -31.60
N VAL A 24 9.41 27.77 -30.77
CA VAL A 24 10.57 27.95 -29.88
C VAL A 24 11.79 27.30 -30.53
N GLY A 25 12.87 28.07 -30.68
CA GLY A 25 14.13 27.66 -31.27
C GLY A 25 14.84 26.57 -30.45
N THR A 26 15.36 25.59 -31.16
CA THR A 26 16.14 24.45 -30.64
C THR A 26 17.57 24.89 -30.27
N ALA A 27 17.97 24.61 -29.02
CA ALA A 27 19.37 24.63 -28.61
C ALA A 27 20.04 23.25 -28.90
N PRO A 28 21.36 23.19 -29.16
CA PRO A 28 22.05 21.94 -29.45
C PRO A 28 22.25 21.11 -28.18
N VAL A 29 21.84 19.84 -28.22
CA VAL A 29 22.09 18.86 -27.15
C VAL A 29 23.37 18.09 -27.49
N THR A 30 24.36 18.12 -26.60
CA THR A 30 25.57 17.30 -26.69
C THR A 30 25.25 15.84 -26.36
N PRO A 31 25.83 14.85 -27.08
CA PRO A 31 25.56 13.44 -26.85
C PRO A 31 26.19 12.94 -25.55
N PHE A 32 25.38 12.30 -24.70
CA PHE A 32 25.83 11.52 -23.55
C PHE A 32 26.36 10.16 -24.02
N SER A 33 27.53 9.80 -23.50
CA SER A 33 28.22 8.53 -23.74
C SER A 33 27.53 7.37 -22.99
N PRO A 34 27.24 6.23 -23.63
CA PRO A 34 26.66 5.08 -22.95
C PRO A 34 27.69 4.42 -22.01
N ARG A 35 27.32 4.26 -20.74
CA ARG A 35 28.03 3.35 -19.81
C ARG A 35 27.62 1.92 -20.14
N VAL A 36 28.60 1.12 -20.53
CA VAL A 36 28.48 -0.33 -20.69
C VAL A 36 28.45 -0.95 -19.30
N PHE A 37 27.36 -1.65 -18.96
CA PHE A 37 27.33 -2.55 -17.81
C PHE A 37 27.84 -3.91 -18.27
N SER A 38 28.95 -4.38 -17.71
CA SER A 38 29.43 -5.74 -17.89
C SER A 38 28.55 -6.70 -17.11
N VAL A 39 27.83 -7.56 -17.83
CA VAL A 39 27.13 -8.72 -17.27
C VAL A 39 28.18 -9.76 -16.88
N VAL A 40 28.28 -10.07 -15.59
CA VAL A 40 29.05 -11.20 -15.10
C VAL A 40 28.16 -12.44 -15.16
N THR A 41 28.47 -13.34 -16.09
CA THR A 41 27.88 -14.67 -16.19
C THR A 41 28.47 -15.55 -15.09
N ALA A 42 27.64 -16.08 -14.20
CA ALA A 42 28.07 -17.09 -13.23
C ALA A 42 27.91 -18.49 -13.83
N ASP A 43 29.00 -19.24 -13.86
CA ASP A 43 29.03 -20.65 -14.28
C ASP A 43 28.26 -21.54 -13.31
N ALA A 44 27.41 -22.41 -13.88
CA ALA A 44 26.66 -23.42 -13.16
C ALA A 44 27.57 -24.62 -12.82
N ALA A 45 27.86 -24.81 -11.53
CA ALA A 45 28.46 -26.03 -11.03
C ALA A 45 27.40 -27.15 -10.97
N THR A 46 27.65 -28.22 -11.72
CA THR A 46 26.85 -29.45 -11.77
C THR A 46 27.09 -30.26 -10.49
N SER A 47 26.05 -30.52 -9.71
CA SER A 47 26.09 -31.54 -8.64
C SER A 47 25.20 -32.71 -9.02
N VAL A 48 25.85 -33.84 -9.28
CA VAL A 48 25.27 -35.17 -9.44
C VAL A 48 24.85 -35.68 -8.07
N THR A 49 23.59 -36.09 -7.92
CA THR A 49 23.16 -36.95 -6.81
C THR A 49 22.24 -38.05 -7.30
N ASN A 50 22.61 -39.28 -6.92
CA ASN A 50 22.11 -40.56 -7.38
C ASN A 50 20.63 -40.79 -7.06
N GLU A 51 19.97 -41.48 -7.98
CA GLU A 51 18.71 -42.18 -7.81
C GLU A 51 18.81 -43.27 -6.72
N THR A 52 17.80 -43.35 -5.86
CA THR A 52 17.46 -44.59 -5.17
C THR A 52 15.94 -44.73 -5.15
N THR A 53 15.50 -45.82 -5.72
CA THR A 53 14.11 -46.10 -6.09
C THR A 53 13.43 -46.99 -5.02
N LEU A 54 12.31 -46.46 -4.51
CA LEU A 54 11.06 -47.10 -4.00
C LEU A 54 11.05 -48.05 -2.79
N THR A 55 10.13 -47.75 -1.87
CA THR A 55 8.97 -48.63 -1.61
C THR A 55 7.77 -47.85 -1.04
N PRO A 56 6.53 -48.34 -1.24
CA PRO A 56 5.28 -47.63 -0.98
C PRO A 56 4.74 -47.88 0.43
N GLY A 57 4.14 -46.86 1.05
CA GLY A 57 3.54 -47.00 2.37
C GLY A 57 2.58 -45.87 2.73
N THR A 58 1.30 -46.20 2.67
CA THR A 58 0.23 -45.68 3.53
C THR A 58 -0.22 -44.24 3.30
N ASP A 59 -1.34 -44.14 2.56
CA ASP A 59 -2.18 -42.96 2.40
C ASP A 59 -2.59 -42.36 3.75
N ALA A 60 -1.88 -41.31 4.17
CA ALA A 60 -2.39 -40.34 5.12
C ALA A 60 -3.27 -39.36 4.34
N GLN A 61 -4.59 -39.45 4.56
CA GLN A 61 -5.55 -38.49 4.02
C GLN A 61 -5.12 -37.07 4.38
N THR A 62 -4.68 -36.33 3.36
CA THR A 62 -4.53 -34.89 3.43
C THR A 62 -5.90 -34.29 3.73
N PRO A 63 -6.04 -33.38 4.71
CA PRO A 63 -7.29 -32.66 4.92
C PRO A 63 -7.69 -32.00 3.61
N LYS A 64 -8.82 -32.45 3.06
CA LYS A 64 -9.46 -31.86 1.89
C LYS A 64 -9.71 -30.38 2.23
N LEU A 65 -8.89 -29.51 1.65
CA LEU A 65 -9.07 -28.07 1.71
C LEU A 65 -10.52 -27.79 1.33
N ALA A 66 -11.26 -27.21 2.28
CA ALA A 66 -12.69 -26.98 2.13
C ALA A 66 -12.92 -26.26 0.81
N THR A 67 -13.79 -26.83 -0.02
CA THR A 67 -14.20 -26.24 -1.29
C THR A 67 -14.70 -24.83 -1.03
N ASP A 68 -13.91 -23.85 -1.46
CA ASP A 68 -14.19 -22.43 -1.33
C ASP A 68 -15.56 -22.13 -1.93
N THR A 69 -16.53 -21.82 -1.06
CA THR A 69 -17.67 -21.00 -1.48
C THR A 69 -17.06 -19.73 -2.08
N PRO A 70 -17.38 -19.36 -3.34
CA PRO A 70 -16.88 -18.13 -3.92
C PRO A 70 -17.29 -16.99 -2.98
N ALA A 71 -16.32 -16.38 -2.31
CA ALA A 71 -16.56 -15.16 -1.57
C ALA A 71 -17.29 -14.21 -2.54
N ALA A 72 -18.42 -13.65 -2.10
CA ALA A 72 -19.14 -12.65 -2.88
C ALA A 72 -18.11 -11.66 -3.47
N PRO A 73 -18.22 -11.28 -4.76
CA PRO A 73 -17.21 -10.48 -5.46
C PRO A 73 -16.84 -9.28 -4.60
N GLY A 74 -15.70 -9.42 -3.92
CA GLY A 74 -15.42 -8.68 -2.71
C GLY A 74 -14.88 -7.31 -3.05
N ILE A 75 -15.42 -6.29 -2.39
CA ILE A 75 -14.96 -4.89 -2.41
C ILE A 75 -13.44 -4.77 -2.16
N GLY A 76 -12.84 -5.80 -1.56
CA GLY A 76 -11.49 -5.78 -1.02
C GLY A 76 -10.38 -5.47 -2.02
N ASN A 77 -10.39 -6.07 -3.21
CA ASN A 77 -9.21 -6.02 -4.11
C ASN A 77 -9.45 -5.27 -5.42
N ASN A 78 -10.56 -4.52 -5.55
CA ASN A 78 -10.86 -3.73 -6.76
C ASN A 78 -9.79 -2.67 -7.06
N TRP A 79 -9.10 -2.17 -6.03
CA TRP A 79 -7.99 -1.23 -6.18
C TRP A 79 -6.76 -1.84 -6.89
N LEU A 80 -6.67 -3.17 -6.97
CA LEU A 80 -5.65 -3.86 -7.78
C LEU A 80 -6.05 -3.96 -9.27
N GLN A 81 -7.26 -3.56 -9.66
CA GLN A 81 -7.70 -3.56 -11.06
C GLN A 81 -7.42 -2.23 -11.77
N GLY A 82 -6.75 -1.29 -11.09
CA GLY A 82 -6.50 0.06 -11.55
C GLY A 82 -5.53 0.18 -12.72
N VAL A 83 -5.52 1.37 -13.34
CA VAL A 83 -4.53 1.72 -14.37
C VAL A 83 -3.17 1.86 -13.70
N PRO A 84 -2.12 1.21 -14.24
CA PRO A 84 -0.76 1.37 -13.73
C PRO A 84 -0.36 2.83 -13.59
N CYS A 85 0.50 3.15 -12.60
CA CYS A 85 1.03 4.50 -12.35
C CYS A 85 0.03 5.59 -11.91
N LYS A 86 -1.26 5.30 -11.64
CA LYS A 86 -2.19 6.32 -11.10
C LYS A 86 -2.18 6.38 -9.57
N ALA A 87 -2.56 7.55 -9.03
CA ALA A 87 -2.92 7.64 -7.61
C ALA A 87 -4.02 6.60 -7.36
N PRO A 88 -3.91 5.79 -6.30
CA PRO A 88 -4.94 4.85 -5.99
C PRO A 88 -6.19 5.63 -5.60
N CYS A 89 -7.29 5.27 -6.25
CA CYS A 89 -8.61 5.64 -5.79
C CYS A 89 -9.31 4.37 -5.34
N TRP A 90 -10.20 4.55 -4.39
CA TRP A 90 -11.01 3.47 -3.88
C TRP A 90 -12.48 3.86 -4.03
N GLU A 91 -13.20 3.14 -4.89
CA GLU A 91 -14.61 3.42 -5.19
C GLU A 91 -14.85 4.89 -5.64
N ASN A 92 -13.93 5.41 -6.46
CA ASN A 92 -13.87 6.80 -6.95
C ASN A 92 -13.59 7.87 -5.88
N ILE A 93 -13.26 7.48 -4.66
CA ILE A 93 -12.83 8.38 -3.59
C ILE A 93 -11.31 8.53 -3.68
N THR A 94 -10.84 9.78 -3.80
CA THR A 94 -9.43 10.11 -3.91
C THR A 94 -8.98 10.95 -2.71
N PRO A 95 -8.04 10.45 -1.88
CA PRO A 95 -7.48 11.24 -0.79
C PRO A 95 -6.91 12.59 -1.25
N GLY A 96 -7.18 13.64 -0.49
CA GLY A 96 -6.74 15.01 -0.74
C GLY A 96 -7.54 15.75 -1.82
N LYS A 97 -8.56 15.10 -2.41
CA LYS A 97 -9.40 15.70 -3.46
C LYS A 97 -10.88 15.57 -3.16
N THR A 98 -11.35 14.37 -2.82
CA THR A 98 -12.78 14.12 -2.56
C THR A 98 -13.18 14.72 -1.22
N THR A 99 -14.25 15.52 -1.22
CA THR A 99 -14.83 16.06 0.02
C THR A 99 -15.60 14.98 0.80
N PRO A 100 -15.79 15.14 2.12
CA PRO A 100 -16.62 14.20 2.90
C PRO A 100 -18.05 14.04 2.37
N GLU A 101 -18.67 15.10 1.86
CA GLU A 101 -20.03 15.08 1.30
C GLU A 101 -20.09 14.32 -0.04
N GLU A 102 -19.09 14.51 -0.91
CA GLU A 102 -18.94 13.74 -2.15
C GLU A 102 -18.68 12.27 -1.83
N ALA A 103 -17.79 11.96 -0.88
CA ALA A 103 -17.49 10.60 -0.45
C ALA A 103 -18.75 9.88 0.05
N GLN A 104 -19.55 10.53 0.90
CA GLN A 104 -20.84 9.98 1.36
C GLN A 104 -21.80 9.73 0.19
N THR A 105 -21.85 10.62 -0.79
CA THR A 105 -22.70 10.44 -1.98
C THR A 105 -22.25 9.24 -2.81
N LEU A 106 -20.95 9.09 -3.05
CA LEU A 106 -20.37 7.93 -3.73
C LEU A 106 -20.66 6.62 -2.99
N LEU A 107 -20.50 6.61 -1.67
CA LEU A 107 -20.77 5.44 -0.83
C LEU A 107 -22.26 5.05 -0.82
N LYS A 108 -23.18 6.03 -0.74
CA LYS A 108 -24.63 5.77 -0.79
C LYS A 108 -25.08 5.17 -2.13
N ASN A 109 -24.43 5.57 -3.22
CA ASN A 109 -24.77 5.12 -4.56
C ASN A 109 -24.16 3.76 -4.91
N ASN A 110 -23.25 3.24 -4.09
CA ASN A 110 -22.59 1.96 -4.32
C ASN A 110 -23.31 0.85 -3.54
N SER A 111 -23.94 -0.07 -4.27
CA SER A 111 -24.72 -1.19 -3.71
C SER A 111 -23.91 -2.18 -2.87
N SER A 112 -22.58 -2.12 -2.93
CA SER A 112 -21.71 -2.97 -2.13
C SER A 112 -21.63 -2.52 -0.66
N PHE A 113 -21.96 -1.26 -0.35
CA PHE A 113 -22.06 -0.77 1.03
C PHE A 113 -23.51 -0.78 1.49
N GLY A 114 -23.77 -1.42 2.64
CA GLY A 114 -25.12 -1.45 3.20
C GLY A 114 -25.44 -0.23 4.05
N ARG A 115 -24.46 0.23 4.84
CA ARG A 115 -24.56 1.46 5.63
C ARG A 115 -23.18 2.02 5.95
N PHE A 116 -23.14 3.27 6.40
CA PHE A 116 -21.96 3.86 7.02
C PHE A 116 -22.36 4.63 8.27
N GLU A 117 -21.41 4.75 9.21
CA GLU A 117 -21.59 5.46 10.47
C GLU A 117 -20.53 6.55 10.58
N ILE A 118 -20.96 7.78 10.87
CA ILE A 118 -20.06 8.91 11.07
C ILE A 118 -19.80 9.05 12.57
N ASN A 119 -18.54 8.86 12.96
CA ASN A 119 -18.06 9.13 14.30
C ASN A 119 -17.32 10.47 14.29
N ASP A 120 -18.04 11.53 14.65
CA ASP A 120 -17.47 12.86 14.85
C ASP A 120 -17.25 13.10 16.35
N PRO A 121 -15.98 13.12 16.82
CA PRO A 121 -15.69 13.31 18.23
C PRO A 121 -16.09 14.69 18.79
N GLN A 122 -16.52 15.65 17.96
CA GLN A 122 -16.86 17.03 18.35
C GLN A 122 -15.72 17.77 19.05
N ILE A 123 -14.48 17.27 18.93
CA ILE A 123 -13.27 17.88 19.48
C ILE A 123 -12.52 18.54 18.33
N ALA A 124 -12.20 19.82 18.48
CA ALA A 124 -11.40 20.55 17.51
C ALA A 124 -10.10 19.80 17.19
N ASN A 125 -9.75 19.71 15.91
CA ASN A 125 -8.55 19.03 15.42
C ASN A 125 -8.50 17.51 15.68
N LYS A 126 -9.63 16.86 16.00
CA LYS A 126 -9.71 15.39 15.95
C LYS A 126 -10.27 14.94 14.59
N PRO A 127 -9.75 13.84 14.03
CA PRO A 127 -10.27 13.31 12.78
C PRO A 127 -11.69 12.78 12.98
N VAL A 128 -12.55 13.06 12.01
CA VAL A 128 -13.86 12.44 11.87
C VAL A 128 -13.68 11.12 11.11
N LEU A 129 -14.32 10.06 11.60
CA LEU A 129 -14.27 8.74 10.97
C LEU A 129 -15.60 8.41 10.30
N ILE A 130 -15.54 7.92 9.06
CA ILE A 130 -16.68 7.31 8.37
C ILE A 130 -16.42 5.81 8.34
N ASN A 131 -17.07 5.06 9.22
CA ASN A 131 -16.98 3.59 9.26
C ASN A 131 -17.96 2.98 8.25
N LEU A 132 -17.49 2.00 7.48
CA LEU A 132 -18.26 1.35 6.43
C LEU A 132 -18.70 -0.03 6.87
N PHE A 133 -19.91 -0.44 6.51
CA PHE A 133 -20.46 -1.75 6.89
C PHE A 133 -21.23 -2.39 5.73
N GLU A 134 -21.21 -3.72 5.69
CA GLU A 134 -22.11 -4.51 4.84
C GLU A 134 -23.55 -4.43 5.39
N ALA A 135 -24.55 -4.63 4.52
CA ALA A 135 -25.95 -4.57 4.91
C ALA A 135 -26.24 -5.57 6.03
N ASN A 136 -26.74 -5.07 7.16
CA ASN A 136 -27.06 -5.85 8.37
C ASN A 136 -25.86 -6.53 9.06
N ASN A 137 -24.63 -6.25 8.65
CA ASN A 137 -23.41 -6.76 9.29
C ASN A 137 -22.86 -5.72 10.27
N ILE A 138 -22.29 -6.18 11.38
CA ILE A 138 -21.56 -5.33 12.34
C ILE A 138 -20.06 -5.24 12.02
N THR A 139 -19.59 -6.06 11.07
CA THR A 139 -18.19 -6.09 10.65
C THR A 139 -17.90 -4.88 9.78
N SER A 140 -16.91 -4.08 10.17
CA SER A 140 -16.48 -2.94 9.38
C SER A 140 -15.79 -3.40 8.09
N LEU A 141 -16.21 -2.83 6.96
CA LEU A 141 -15.58 -2.97 5.64
C LEU A 141 -14.43 -1.98 5.44
N GLY A 142 -14.02 -1.26 6.50
CA GLY A 142 -13.02 -0.22 6.45
C GLY A 142 -13.54 1.13 6.92
N PHE A 143 -12.70 2.14 6.81
CA PHE A 143 -13.03 3.51 7.20
C PHE A 143 -12.39 4.56 6.29
N LEU A 144 -12.96 5.75 6.33
CA LEU A 144 -12.37 6.98 5.82
C LEU A 144 -12.12 7.92 7.00
N THR A 145 -11.08 8.74 6.93
CA THR A 145 -10.87 9.84 7.88
C THR A 145 -10.69 11.16 7.18
N TYR A 146 -11.12 12.23 7.85
CA TYR A 146 -10.89 13.61 7.45
C TYR A 146 -10.89 14.52 8.69
N HIS A 147 -10.27 15.69 8.59
CA HIS A 147 -10.43 16.75 9.59
C HIS A 147 -11.46 17.79 9.11
N ASN A 148 -12.27 18.30 10.05
CA ASN A 148 -13.25 19.36 9.77
C ASN A 148 -12.59 20.71 9.40
N GLU A 149 -11.31 20.87 9.74
CA GLU A 149 -10.50 22.04 9.43
C GLU A 149 -9.15 21.62 8.82
N PRO A 150 -8.60 22.40 7.87
CA PRO A 150 -9.17 23.60 7.27
C PRO A 150 -10.30 23.29 6.27
N LYS A 151 -11.14 24.29 5.97
CA LYS A 151 -12.18 24.18 4.93
C LYS A 151 -11.65 24.60 3.55
N PRO A 152 -12.06 23.93 2.46
CA PRO A 152 -12.93 22.75 2.43
C PRO A 152 -12.21 21.50 2.97
N ALA A 153 -12.93 20.71 3.78
CA ALA A 153 -12.43 19.44 4.27
C ALA A 153 -12.30 18.46 3.10
N VAL A 154 -11.30 17.59 3.16
CA VAL A 154 -11.06 16.52 2.18
C VAL A 154 -10.85 15.21 2.92
N VAL A 155 -11.21 14.09 2.29
CA VAL A 155 -10.81 12.76 2.76
C VAL A 155 -9.29 12.68 2.76
N GLU A 156 -8.70 12.30 3.87
CA GLU A 156 -7.24 12.25 4.04
C GLU A 156 -6.69 10.84 3.97
N ILE A 157 -7.40 9.89 4.58
CA ILE A 157 -7.03 8.48 4.64
C ILE A 157 -8.25 7.62 4.32
N ILE A 158 -8.03 6.55 3.57
CA ILE A 158 -9.00 5.47 3.34
C ILE A 158 -8.30 4.16 3.71
N LYS A 159 -8.90 3.36 4.60
CA LYS A 159 -8.44 2.02 4.95
C LYS A 159 -9.58 1.03 4.71
N PRO A 160 -9.70 0.44 3.50
CA PRO A 160 -10.70 -0.59 3.26
C PRO A 160 -10.31 -1.90 3.94
N LEU A 161 -11.31 -2.74 4.20
CA LEU A 161 -11.10 -4.16 4.48
C LEU A 161 -10.79 -4.86 3.16
N VAL A 162 -9.65 -5.55 3.10
CA VAL A 162 -9.16 -6.20 1.89
C VAL A 162 -8.93 -7.68 2.13
N GLN A 163 -9.03 -8.48 1.08
CA GLN A 163 -8.61 -9.88 1.16
C GLN A 163 -7.09 -9.93 1.06
N PRO A 164 -6.43 -10.96 1.63
CA PRO A 164 -4.99 -11.11 1.47
C PRO A 164 -4.56 -11.03 -0.01
N TYR A 165 -3.51 -10.28 -0.29
CA TYR A 165 -2.94 -10.11 -1.64
C TYR A 165 -1.42 -10.19 -1.59
N LEU A 166 -0.78 -10.42 -2.74
CA LEU A 166 0.67 -10.59 -2.82
C LEU A 166 1.35 -9.30 -3.23
N LEU A 167 2.57 -9.10 -2.75
CA LEU A 167 3.38 -7.93 -3.10
C LEU A 167 3.60 -7.81 -4.61
N LYS A 168 3.82 -8.93 -5.30
CA LYS A 168 4.02 -8.95 -6.76
C LYS A 168 2.83 -8.35 -7.52
N ASP A 169 1.61 -8.51 -7.00
CA ASP A 169 0.42 -7.97 -7.64
C ASP A 169 0.45 -6.45 -7.55
N ALA A 170 0.69 -5.91 -6.36
CA ALA A 170 0.88 -4.47 -6.17
C ALA A 170 2.07 -3.93 -6.99
N ILE A 171 3.18 -4.68 -7.08
CA ILE A 171 4.34 -4.30 -7.88
C ILE A 171 4.00 -4.21 -9.37
N SER A 172 3.21 -5.15 -9.89
CA SER A 172 2.83 -5.17 -11.30
C SER A 172 2.00 -3.94 -11.73
N ILE A 173 1.30 -3.31 -10.78
CA ILE A 173 0.40 -2.17 -11.03
C ILE A 173 1.08 -0.84 -10.67
N TYR A 174 1.66 -0.75 -9.48
CA TYR A 174 2.18 0.49 -8.92
C TYR A 174 3.70 0.64 -9.05
N GLY A 175 4.39 -0.39 -9.53
CA GLY A 175 5.85 -0.47 -9.57
C GLY A 175 6.43 -0.92 -8.23
N VAL A 176 7.72 -0.71 -8.01
CA VAL A 176 8.34 -1.02 -6.71
C VAL A 176 7.95 0.03 -5.66
N PRO A 177 7.80 -0.33 -4.38
CA PRO A 177 7.64 0.65 -3.31
C PRO A 177 8.83 1.61 -3.30
N SER A 178 8.57 2.85 -2.89
CA SER A 178 9.61 3.88 -2.76
C SER A 178 10.35 3.78 -1.42
N HIS A 179 9.63 3.40 -0.37
CA HIS A 179 10.13 3.35 0.99
C HIS A 179 9.54 2.13 1.70
N ILE A 180 10.12 1.81 2.85
CA ILE A 180 9.63 0.79 3.77
C ILE A 180 9.75 1.32 5.20
N ILE A 181 8.82 0.90 6.05
CA ILE A 181 8.88 1.10 7.49
C ILE A 181 8.82 -0.28 8.14
N VAL A 182 9.69 -0.53 9.11
CA VAL A 182 9.70 -1.76 9.90
C VAL A 182 9.66 -1.37 11.37
N MET A 183 8.66 -1.88 12.09
CA MET A 183 8.49 -1.62 13.52
C MET A 183 8.34 -2.93 14.27
N GLU A 184 9.15 -3.15 15.29
CA GLU A 184 8.94 -4.27 16.20
C GLU A 184 7.67 -4.01 17.02
N LYS A 185 6.78 -4.99 17.09
CA LYS A 185 5.66 -4.95 18.01
C LYS A 185 6.17 -5.16 19.42
N THR A 186 5.76 -4.27 20.31
CA THR A 186 5.98 -4.41 21.73
C THR A 186 4.72 -4.92 22.42
N ASN A 187 4.87 -5.79 23.42
CA ASN A 187 3.77 -6.12 24.32
C ASN A 187 3.44 -4.93 25.25
N LYS A 188 2.42 -5.09 26.12
CA LYS A 188 2.00 -4.04 27.07
C LYS A 188 3.09 -3.62 28.06
N MET A 189 4.15 -4.41 28.23
CA MET A 189 5.29 -4.11 29.10
C MET A 189 6.45 -3.42 28.33
N GLY A 190 6.27 -3.15 27.03
CA GLY A 190 7.30 -2.56 26.19
C GLY A 190 8.38 -3.55 25.74
N HIS A 191 8.19 -4.86 25.94
CA HIS A 191 9.12 -5.87 25.44
C HIS A 191 8.78 -6.27 24.01
N GLY A 192 9.80 -6.38 23.16
CA GLY A 192 9.68 -6.91 21.81
C GLY A 192 9.04 -8.30 21.80
N THR A 193 8.12 -8.53 20.85
CA THR A 193 7.46 -9.83 20.68
C THR A 193 8.15 -10.72 19.65
N GLY A 194 9.17 -10.22 18.96
CA GLY A 194 9.74 -10.87 17.77
C GLY A 194 8.81 -10.82 16.54
N GLU A 195 7.66 -10.13 16.64
CA GLU A 195 6.81 -9.78 15.51
C GLU A 195 7.10 -8.35 15.05
N TYR A 196 7.03 -8.13 13.75
CA TYR A 196 7.37 -6.89 13.09
C TYR A 196 6.20 -6.44 12.23
N LYS A 197 5.68 -5.24 12.47
CA LYS A 197 4.73 -4.59 11.58
C LYS A 197 5.52 -3.89 10.48
N THR A 198 5.25 -4.26 9.23
CA THR A 198 5.99 -3.77 8.07
C THR A 198 5.07 -3.03 7.12
N TYR A 199 5.48 -1.85 6.67
CA TYR A 199 4.72 -0.99 5.78
C TYR A 199 5.52 -0.75 4.51
N PHE A 200 4.99 -1.19 3.38
CA PHE A 200 5.54 -0.91 2.05
C PHE A 200 4.90 0.36 1.53
N VAL A 201 5.71 1.40 1.33
CA VAL A 201 5.23 2.77 1.09
C VAL A 201 5.51 3.21 -0.35
N TYR A 202 4.44 3.51 -1.06
CA TYR A 202 4.43 4.11 -2.39
C TYR A 202 4.12 5.61 -2.22
N LEU A 203 5.11 6.36 -1.75
CA LEU A 203 4.93 7.70 -1.20
C LEU A 203 4.30 8.67 -2.21
N ASN A 204 4.79 8.64 -3.45
CA ASN A 204 4.29 9.52 -4.52
C ASN A 204 2.93 9.09 -5.05
N GLN A 205 2.49 7.87 -4.77
CA GLN A 205 1.17 7.38 -5.13
C GLN A 205 0.18 7.62 -3.98
N GLY A 206 0.62 7.71 -2.73
CA GLY A 206 -0.29 7.78 -1.58
C GLY A 206 -0.84 6.40 -1.22
N LEU A 207 -0.01 5.35 -1.26
CA LEU A 207 -0.39 3.97 -0.96
C LEU A 207 0.56 3.36 0.07
N ILE A 208 0.00 2.66 1.05
CA ILE A 208 0.73 1.83 2.02
C ILE A 208 0.11 0.43 2.03
N LEU A 209 0.96 -0.58 1.95
CA LEU A 209 0.60 -1.98 2.19
C LEU A 209 1.19 -2.38 3.53
N THR A 210 0.43 -3.02 4.43
CA THR A 210 0.99 -3.49 5.70
C THR A 210 0.59 -4.91 6.05
N ASN A 211 1.50 -5.59 6.74
CA ASN A 211 1.30 -6.87 7.38
C ASN A 211 2.22 -7.01 8.59
N ASN A 212 1.98 -8.06 9.39
CA ASN A 212 2.85 -8.49 10.46
C ASN A 212 3.68 -9.68 9.97
N TYR A 213 4.97 -9.65 10.26
CA TYR A 213 5.92 -10.71 9.93
C TYR A 213 6.73 -11.10 11.16
N SER A 214 7.27 -12.32 11.18
CA SER A 214 8.24 -12.71 12.21
C SER A 214 9.63 -12.17 11.88
N GLU A 215 10.50 -12.04 12.88
CA GLU A 215 11.89 -11.54 12.71
C GLU A 215 12.72 -12.25 11.64
N ASN A 216 12.39 -13.51 11.32
CA ASN A 216 13.12 -14.37 10.40
C ASN A 216 12.46 -14.42 9.01
N THR A 217 11.48 -13.55 8.76
CA THR A 217 10.80 -13.49 7.47
C THR A 217 11.68 -12.77 6.46
N ASN A 218 12.00 -13.46 5.37
CA ASN A 218 12.66 -12.85 4.21
C ASN A 218 11.61 -12.20 3.33
N LEU A 219 11.63 -10.86 3.25
CA LEU A 219 10.72 -10.11 2.39
C LEU A 219 11.01 -10.44 0.92
N ASN A 220 9.97 -10.83 0.18
CA ASN A 220 10.09 -11.20 -1.23
C ASN A 220 8.78 -10.87 -1.98
N SER A 221 8.74 -11.13 -3.28
CA SER A 221 7.57 -10.81 -4.12
C SER A 221 6.30 -11.59 -3.75
N GLU A 222 6.43 -12.72 -3.05
CA GLU A 222 5.32 -13.53 -2.55
C GLU A 222 4.90 -13.14 -1.12
N SER A 223 5.52 -12.12 -0.52
CA SER A 223 5.07 -11.59 0.77
C SER A 223 3.60 -11.15 0.68
N GLN A 224 2.79 -11.69 1.59
CA GLN A 224 1.36 -11.40 1.67
C GLN A 224 1.10 -10.12 2.46
N PHE A 225 0.02 -9.42 2.10
CA PHE A 225 -0.47 -8.22 2.77
C PHE A 225 -1.96 -8.36 3.02
N ASN A 226 -2.44 -7.84 4.15
CA ASN A 226 -3.83 -7.94 4.57
C ASN A 226 -4.46 -6.58 4.91
N GLU A 227 -3.67 -5.52 4.88
CA GLU A 227 -4.15 -4.15 5.04
C GLU A 227 -3.58 -3.25 3.94
N VAL A 228 -4.39 -2.28 3.52
CA VAL A 228 -3.99 -1.23 2.60
C VAL A 228 -4.50 0.10 3.12
N TYR A 229 -3.70 1.14 2.96
CA TYR A 229 -4.07 2.52 3.26
C TYR A 229 -3.85 3.36 2.01
N PHE A 230 -4.86 4.12 1.65
CA PHE A 230 -4.73 5.20 0.67
C PHE A 230 -4.67 6.51 1.44
N PHE A 231 -3.72 7.37 1.08
CA PHE A 231 -3.52 8.66 1.73
C PHE A 231 -3.16 9.73 0.71
N ILE A 232 -3.13 11.00 1.15
CA ILE A 232 -2.75 12.12 0.29
C ILE A 232 -1.32 11.89 -0.24
N PRO A 233 -1.06 11.86 -1.56
CA PRO A 233 0.27 11.60 -2.08
C PRO A 233 1.34 12.56 -1.53
N GLY A 234 2.51 12.00 -1.21
CA GLY A 234 3.68 12.72 -0.69
C GLY A 234 3.82 12.70 0.84
N GLN A 235 4.90 13.31 1.33
CA GLN A 235 5.27 13.29 2.76
C GLN A 235 4.16 13.86 3.65
N LYS A 236 3.50 14.94 3.23
CA LYS A 236 2.43 15.58 4.00
C LYS A 236 1.30 14.60 4.35
N GLY A 237 0.91 13.72 3.44
CA GLY A 237 -0.14 12.74 3.75
C GLY A 237 0.35 11.59 4.63
N LEU A 238 1.64 11.23 4.53
CA LEU A 238 2.25 10.27 5.43
C LEU A 238 2.32 10.83 6.87
N ASP A 239 2.61 12.11 7.02
CA ASP A 239 2.64 12.79 8.32
C ASP A 239 1.27 12.76 9.01
N ILE A 240 0.16 12.78 8.24
CA ILE A 240 -1.20 12.63 8.79
C ILE A 240 -1.39 11.22 9.38
N LEU A 241 -0.89 10.17 8.71
CA LEU A 241 -0.93 8.81 9.25
C LEU A 241 -0.08 8.66 10.52
N ASP A 242 1.06 9.36 10.59
CA ASP A 242 1.95 9.35 11.76
C ASP A 242 1.25 9.87 13.02
N THR A 243 0.35 10.85 12.90
CA THR A 243 -0.43 11.35 14.06
C THR A 243 -1.37 10.31 14.68
N GLN A 244 -1.67 9.22 13.96
CA GLN A 244 -2.50 8.12 14.46
C GLN A 244 -1.66 6.96 15.03
N ASP A 245 -0.44 6.79 14.54
CA ASP A 245 0.45 5.66 14.82
C ASP A 245 1.87 6.26 14.88
N ASP A 246 2.19 6.93 16.02
CA ASP A 246 3.30 7.89 16.39
C ASP A 246 4.76 7.59 15.92
N MET A 247 4.94 6.69 14.97
CA MET A 247 6.20 6.06 14.57
C MET A 247 6.35 5.83 13.06
N ILE A 248 5.33 6.09 12.23
CA ILE A 248 5.39 5.91 10.77
C ILE A 248 6.43 6.85 10.15
N GLY A 249 6.40 8.14 10.48
CA GLY A 249 7.23 9.17 9.83
C GLY A 249 8.72 9.03 10.15
N LYS A 250 9.05 8.66 11.38
CA LYS A 250 10.45 8.60 11.87
C LYS A 250 11.23 7.39 11.37
N ASN A 251 10.52 6.32 11.00
CA ASN A 251 11.11 5.04 10.62
C ASN A 251 11.06 4.81 9.10
N LEU A 252 10.75 5.84 8.33
CA LEU A 252 10.70 5.78 6.87
C LEU A 252 12.12 5.67 6.31
N VAL A 253 12.42 4.53 5.68
CA VAL A 253 13.70 4.31 4.99
C VAL A 253 13.48 4.00 3.52
N ASN A 254 14.45 4.36 2.68
CA ASN A 254 14.38 4.06 1.24
C ASN A 254 14.26 2.54 1.02
N TRP A 255 13.42 2.14 0.07
CA TRP A 255 13.36 0.75 -0.35
C TRP A 255 14.58 0.42 -1.21
N GLU A 256 15.35 -0.59 -0.81
CA GLU A 256 16.58 -1.03 -1.47
C GLU A 256 16.45 -2.44 -2.08
N GLY A 257 15.20 -2.89 -2.30
CA GLY A 257 14.88 -4.22 -2.82
C GLY A 257 14.62 -5.26 -1.73
N PHE A 258 14.52 -6.53 -2.13
CA PHE A 258 14.25 -7.62 -1.21
C PHE A 258 15.45 -7.87 -0.28
N LYS A 259 15.26 -7.58 1.01
CA LYS A 259 16.22 -7.75 2.10
C LYS A 259 15.48 -8.30 3.32
N ASP A 260 16.23 -8.81 4.28
CA ASP A 260 15.67 -9.27 5.55
C ASP A 260 15.10 -8.10 6.34
N ILE A 261 14.08 -8.36 7.16
CA ILE A 261 13.42 -7.32 7.98
C ILE A 261 14.43 -6.53 8.83
N LYS A 262 15.43 -7.22 9.39
CA LYS A 262 16.51 -6.62 10.20
C LYS A 262 17.36 -5.61 9.42
N TYR A 263 17.44 -5.71 8.10
CA TYR A 263 18.14 -4.73 7.26
C TYR A 263 17.50 -3.33 7.32
N TYR A 264 16.16 -3.31 7.37
CA TYR A 264 15.36 -2.09 7.36
C TYR A 264 15.05 -1.55 8.76
N CYS A 265 15.42 -2.29 9.80
CA CYS A 265 15.44 -1.84 11.19
C CYS A 265 16.54 -0.79 11.44
N ARG A 266 16.31 0.46 11.02
CA ARG A 266 17.24 1.58 11.27
C ARG A 266 16.56 2.61 12.17
N PHE A 267 16.72 2.48 13.49
CA PHE A 267 16.31 3.54 14.40
C PHE A 267 17.43 4.60 14.53
N PRO A 268 17.18 5.87 14.17
CA PRO A 268 18.04 6.94 14.63
C PRO A 268 17.88 7.04 16.15
N THR A 269 18.93 6.69 16.88
CA THR A 269 19.02 6.94 18.32
C THR A 269 20.12 7.97 18.52
N GLU A 270 19.81 9.03 19.28
CA GLU A 270 20.75 10.11 19.60
C GLU A 270 22.00 9.63 20.36
N THR A 271 22.02 8.36 20.81
CA THR A 271 23.10 7.76 21.60
C THR A 271 23.70 6.46 21.02
N GLY A 272 23.37 6.11 19.76
CA GLY A 272 23.93 4.95 19.07
C GLY A 272 22.87 3.90 18.72
N THR A 273 22.85 3.50 17.45
CA THR A 273 21.88 2.57 16.83
C THR A 273 21.58 1.36 17.70
N LYS A 274 20.40 1.34 18.32
CA LYS A 274 19.76 0.09 18.68
C LYS A 274 19.12 -0.50 17.42
N ASN A 275 19.46 -1.75 17.13
CA ASN A 275 18.63 -2.63 16.31
C ASN A 275 17.22 -2.69 16.92
N CYS A 276 16.21 -3.13 16.17
CA CYS A 276 14.87 -3.41 16.68
C CYS A 276 14.85 -4.40 17.87
N ASN A 277 15.25 -3.94 19.07
CA ASN A 277 15.44 -4.68 20.33
C ASN A 277 15.20 -3.76 21.54
#